data_AF-A0A7V9BLC6-F1
#
_entry.id   AF-A0A7V9BLC6-F1
#
_cell.length_a   1.000
_cell.length_b   1.000
_cell.length_c   1.000
_cell.angle_alpha   90.00
_cell.angle_beta   90.00
_cell.angle_gamma   90.00
#
_symmetry.space_group_name_H-M   'P 1'
#
loop_
_entity.id
_entity.type
_entity.pdbx_description
1 polymer ?
#
loop_
_entity_poly.entity_id
_entity_poly.type
_entity_poly.pdbx_seq_one_letter_code
_entity_poly.pdbx_strand_id
1 'polypeptide(L)'
;PPVGTLAIADPAHWVALFTLLAVSVVASHLSAQARHRTDEATARRDEIARLFDLTRDILLTTDTSKAVDMVAGYIARRFRLDGVTIWLPDADRWQRHHSGGLPIEIEHAVLDRAQSDAVARIEFDASKRAYAGHTVAREPTGTPVWLVPLRLGTRPIGILALRGDSLEPGARDALAGVTAIAIERAHLLEERKESELVRRGAELKSALLAALGHDLKTPLTAVTVAAENLTATWLDEDGRREQAEIVRTELARLNRLFQDIVDMARVETHAVERNRNGSSRRKSWRPRRDRSSRCSRVISSGWRAPWTPCSFGWIRD
;
A
#
# COMPACT_ATOMS: atom_id res chain seq x y z
N PRO A 1 31.83 13.87 -78.10
CA PRO A 1 31.63 14.19 -76.67
C PRO A 1 32.18 15.57 -76.29
N PRO A 2 31.31 16.57 -76.03
CA PRO A 2 31.65 17.67 -75.15
C PRO A 2 31.03 17.42 -73.77
N VAL A 3 31.91 17.32 -72.78
CA VAL A 3 31.58 17.37 -71.35
C VAL A 3 31.83 18.81 -70.90
N GLY A 4 30.87 19.44 -70.20
CA GLY A 4 31.21 20.56 -69.31
C GLY A 4 30.54 21.93 -69.50
N THR A 5 29.42 22.10 -70.22
CA THR A 5 28.67 23.37 -70.14
C THR A 5 27.19 23.13 -69.87
N LEU A 6 26.79 23.35 -68.62
CA LEU A 6 25.40 23.38 -68.18
C LEU A 6 24.79 24.74 -68.60
N ALA A 7 24.70 24.98 -69.91
CA ALA A 7 24.16 26.21 -70.46
C ALA A 7 22.66 26.04 -70.70
N ILE A 8 21.86 26.43 -69.70
CA ILE A 8 20.40 26.48 -69.82
C ILE A 8 20.06 27.72 -70.67
N ALA A 9 20.05 27.55 -71.99
CA ALA A 9 19.86 28.64 -72.96
C ALA A 9 18.38 29.03 -73.19
N ASP A 10 17.43 28.24 -72.68
CA ASP A 10 15.99 28.48 -72.87
C ASP A 10 15.32 28.85 -71.53
N PRO A 11 14.62 30.00 -71.44
CA PRO A 11 13.91 30.42 -70.23
C PRO A 11 12.90 29.38 -69.71
N ALA A 12 12.37 28.55 -70.61
CA ALA A 12 11.40 27.50 -70.28
C ALA A 12 11.99 26.37 -69.38
N HIS A 13 13.28 26.04 -69.51
CA HIS A 13 13.90 24.96 -68.73
C HIS A 13 14.13 25.35 -67.26
N TRP A 14 14.36 26.63 -66.97
CA TRP A 14 14.46 27.13 -65.59
C TRP A 14 13.11 27.05 -64.86
N VAL A 15 12.01 27.32 -65.57
CA VAL A 15 10.64 27.20 -65.01
C VAL A 15 10.33 25.74 -64.69
N ALA A 16 10.71 24.80 -65.57
CA ALA A 16 10.55 23.37 -65.34
C ALA A 16 11.37 22.88 -64.12
N LEU A 17 12.61 23.34 -63.97
CA LEU A 17 13.45 23.00 -62.82
C LEU A 17 12.83 23.52 -61.50
N PHE A 18 12.39 24.79 -61.48
CA PHE A 18 11.79 25.39 -60.29
C PHE A 18 10.47 24.73 -59.90
N THR A 19 9.61 24.41 -60.88
CA THR A 19 8.35 23.71 -60.61
C THR A 19 8.59 22.30 -60.08
N LEU A 20 9.51 21.55 -60.67
CA LEU A 20 9.83 20.19 -60.22
C LEU A 20 10.49 20.19 -58.83
N LEU A 21 11.34 21.18 -58.54
CA LEU A 21 11.94 21.36 -57.22
C LEU A 21 10.88 21.76 -56.17
N ALA A 22 9.97 22.69 -56.50
CA ALA A 22 8.88 23.08 -55.62
C ALA A 22 7.94 21.91 -55.30
N VAL A 23 7.54 21.13 -56.31
CA VAL A 23 6.70 19.94 -56.11
C VAL A 23 7.41 18.90 -55.23
N SER A 24 8.71 18.66 -55.47
CA SER A 24 9.49 17.70 -54.68
C SER A 24 9.65 18.13 -53.22
N VAL A 25 9.84 19.43 -52.96
CA VAL A 25 9.89 19.99 -51.60
C VAL A 25 8.55 19.84 -50.90
N VAL A 26 7.45 20.21 -51.56
CA VAL A 26 6.09 20.09 -50.99
C VAL A 26 5.73 18.63 -50.71
N ALA A 27 6.04 17.72 -51.65
CA ALA A 27 5.83 16.28 -51.47
C ALA A 27 6.67 15.72 -50.32
N SER A 28 7.94 16.14 -50.19
CA SER A 28 8.82 15.74 -49.08
C SER A 28 8.30 16.27 -47.74
N HIS A 29 7.82 17.51 -47.71
CA HIS A 29 7.28 18.13 -46.51
C HIS A 29 5.97 17.46 -46.06
N LEU A 30 5.08 17.13 -46.99
CA LEU A 30 3.85 16.37 -46.72
C LEU A 30 4.16 14.95 -46.25
N SER A 31 5.14 14.27 -46.86
CA SER A 31 5.58 12.94 -46.45
C SER A 31 6.20 12.94 -45.04
N ALA A 32 7.05 13.94 -44.74
CA ALA A 32 7.61 14.13 -43.41
C ALA A 32 6.53 14.44 -42.37
N GLN A 33 5.55 15.30 -42.70
CA GLN A 33 4.46 15.65 -41.81
C GLN A 33 3.48 14.49 -41.58
N ALA A 34 3.23 13.66 -42.59
CA ALA A 34 2.43 12.44 -42.45
C ALA A 34 3.11 11.41 -41.54
N ARG A 35 4.43 11.20 -41.70
CA ARG A 35 5.23 10.32 -40.83
C ARG A 35 5.25 10.79 -39.38
N HIS A 36 5.40 12.11 -39.16
CA HIS A 36 5.40 12.69 -37.82
C HIS A 36 4.09 12.42 -37.06
N ARG A 37 2.94 12.50 -37.72
CA ARG A 37 1.64 12.19 -37.09
C ARG A 37 1.49 10.71 -36.69
N THR A 38 2.02 9.79 -37.49
CA THR A 38 2.02 8.35 -37.16
C THR A 38 2.97 8.02 -36.01
N ASP A 39 4.13 8.67 -35.95
CA ASP A 39 5.10 8.47 -34.88
C ASP A 39 4.57 9.01 -33.54
N GLU A 40 3.94 10.19 -33.54
CA GLU A 40 3.27 10.75 -32.36
C GLU A 40 2.13 9.85 -31.84
N ALA A 41 1.33 9.27 -32.74
CA ALA A 41 0.25 8.37 -32.36
C ALA A 41 0.76 7.05 -31.76
N THR A 42 1.91 6.56 -32.24
CA THR A 42 2.54 5.34 -31.74
C THR A 42 3.20 5.59 -30.38
N ALA A 43 3.90 6.72 -30.21
CA ALA A 43 4.50 7.11 -28.95
C ALA A 43 3.47 7.25 -27.81
N ARG A 44 2.30 7.83 -28.09
CA ARG A 44 1.19 7.92 -27.11
C ARG A 44 0.63 6.54 -26.73
N ARG A 45 0.52 5.61 -27.69
CA ARG A 45 0.07 4.23 -27.41
C ARG A 45 1.05 3.51 -26.48
N ASP A 46 2.35 3.67 -26.70
CA ASP A 46 3.39 3.03 -25.87
C ASP A 46 3.42 3.58 -24.43
N GLU A 47 3.12 4.88 -24.24
CA GLU A 47 3.03 5.49 -22.91
C GLU A 47 1.86 4.91 -22.09
N ILE A 48 0.68 4.82 -22.69
CA ILE A 48 -0.51 4.23 -22.05
C ILE A 48 -0.25 2.75 -21.73
N ALA A 49 0.38 2.01 -22.65
CA ALA A 49 0.74 0.61 -22.42
C ALA A 49 1.67 0.45 -21.21
N ARG A 50 2.70 1.31 -21.06
CA ARG A 50 3.61 1.27 -19.90
C ARG A 50 2.88 1.51 -18.58
N LEU A 51 1.95 2.46 -18.53
CA LEU A 51 1.14 2.73 -17.33
C LEU A 51 0.18 1.59 -17.01
N PHE A 52 -0.46 1.00 -18.03
CA PHE A 52 -1.34 -0.14 -17.87
C PHE A 52 -0.59 -1.36 -17.31
N ASP A 53 0.58 -1.67 -17.88
CA ASP A 53 1.39 -2.80 -17.41
C ASP A 53 1.94 -2.57 -15.99
N LEU A 54 2.34 -1.35 -15.64
CA LEU A 54 2.69 -1.01 -14.25
C LEU A 54 1.52 -1.27 -13.31
N THR A 55 0.33 -0.80 -13.68
CA THR A 55 -0.89 -1.00 -12.88
C THR A 55 -1.17 -2.49 -12.69
N ARG A 56 -0.98 -3.29 -13.75
CA ARG A 56 -1.13 -4.76 -13.70
C ARG A 56 -0.13 -5.42 -12.75
N ASP A 57 1.15 -5.07 -12.80
CA ASP A 57 2.19 -5.63 -11.92
C ASP A 57 1.91 -5.32 -10.44
N ILE A 58 1.43 -4.10 -10.17
CA ILE A 58 0.99 -3.69 -8.83
C ILE A 58 -0.21 -4.52 -8.36
N LEU A 59 -1.20 -4.74 -9.23
CA LEU A 59 -2.39 -5.51 -8.89
C LEU A 59 -2.07 -6.99 -8.60
N LEU A 60 -1.13 -7.56 -9.34
CA LEU A 60 -0.69 -8.97 -9.20
C LEU A 60 0.22 -9.20 -7.98
N THR A 61 0.72 -8.14 -7.36
CA THR A 61 1.54 -8.25 -6.16
C THR A 61 0.67 -8.59 -4.95
N THR A 62 0.89 -9.77 -4.35
CA THR A 62 0.15 -10.28 -3.19
C THR A 62 0.91 -10.20 -1.87
N ASP A 63 2.23 -9.97 -1.90
CA ASP A 63 3.02 -9.82 -0.68
C ASP A 63 3.00 -8.36 -0.19
N THR A 64 2.25 -8.15 0.89
CA THR A 64 2.05 -6.84 1.51
C THR A 64 3.34 -6.26 2.12
N SER A 65 4.25 -7.12 2.62
CA SER A 65 5.39 -6.68 3.43
C SER A 65 6.50 -5.98 2.62
N LYS A 66 6.63 -6.33 1.34
CA LYS A 66 7.57 -5.74 0.39
C LYS A 66 6.87 -5.07 -0.81
N ALA A 67 5.55 -4.90 -0.73
CA ALA A 67 4.75 -4.32 -1.81
C ALA A 67 5.31 -2.97 -2.27
N VAL A 68 5.59 -2.06 -1.33
CA VAL A 68 6.08 -0.71 -1.63
C VAL A 68 7.47 -0.74 -2.27
N ASP A 69 8.35 -1.61 -1.78
CA ASP A 69 9.68 -1.79 -2.38
C ASP A 69 9.54 -2.30 -3.81
N MET A 70 8.70 -3.32 -4.05
CA MET A 70 8.46 -3.87 -5.39
C MET A 70 7.89 -2.84 -6.36
N VAL A 71 6.98 -1.95 -5.91
CA VAL A 71 6.44 -0.84 -6.72
C VAL A 71 7.56 0.05 -7.23
N ALA A 72 8.50 0.46 -6.37
CA ALA A 72 9.65 1.26 -6.80
C ALA A 72 10.46 0.55 -7.90
N GLY A 73 10.64 -0.77 -7.77
CA GLY A 73 11.36 -1.56 -8.78
C GLY A 73 10.61 -1.77 -10.09
N TYR A 74 9.29 -1.88 -10.07
CA TYR A 74 8.48 -1.93 -11.29
C TYR A 74 8.58 -0.60 -12.06
N ILE A 75 8.50 0.53 -11.35
CA ILE A 75 8.63 1.85 -11.96
C ILE A 75 10.03 2.00 -12.58
N ALA A 76 11.09 1.70 -11.83
CA ALA A 76 12.47 1.82 -12.32
C ALA A 76 12.69 1.01 -13.62
N ARG A 77 12.26 -0.27 -13.64
CA ARG A 77 12.44 -1.14 -14.81
C ARG A 77 11.56 -0.74 -16.00
N ARG A 78 10.28 -0.43 -15.79
CA ARG A 78 9.33 -0.17 -16.89
C ARG A 78 9.58 1.18 -17.56
N PHE A 79 10.05 2.17 -16.80
CA PHE A 79 10.33 3.53 -17.28
C PHE A 79 11.82 3.76 -17.54
N ARG A 80 12.68 2.74 -17.38
CA ARG A 80 14.14 2.81 -17.60
C ARG A 80 14.79 3.97 -16.84
N LEU A 81 14.44 4.11 -15.57
CA LEU A 81 14.98 5.15 -14.69
C LEU A 81 16.23 4.65 -13.97
N ASP A 82 17.18 5.55 -13.73
CA ASP A 82 18.46 5.27 -13.04
C ASP A 82 18.28 5.04 -11.53
N GLY A 83 17.15 5.49 -11.00
CA GLY A 83 16.80 5.31 -9.60
C GLY A 83 15.35 5.69 -9.34
N VAL A 84 14.71 4.91 -8.47
CA VAL A 84 13.39 5.23 -7.92
C VAL A 84 13.44 4.96 -6.42
N THR A 85 12.94 5.91 -5.63
CA THR A 85 12.84 5.75 -4.18
C THR A 85 11.52 6.35 -3.71
N ILE A 86 10.78 5.59 -2.92
CA ILE A 86 9.53 6.02 -2.30
C ILE A 86 9.83 6.35 -0.85
N TRP A 87 9.49 7.56 -0.44
CA TRP A 87 9.65 8.07 0.91
C TRP A 87 8.28 8.20 1.57
N LEU A 88 8.08 7.48 2.67
CA LEU A 88 6.85 7.51 3.46
C LEU A 88 7.12 8.08 4.85
N PRO A 89 6.30 9.00 5.37
CA PRO A 89 6.45 9.50 6.73
C PRO A 89 6.06 8.42 7.75
N ASP A 90 6.90 8.22 8.77
CA ASP A 90 6.65 7.35 9.93
C ASP A 90 7.00 8.09 11.22
N ALA A 91 5.96 8.57 11.91
CA ALA A 91 6.08 9.47 13.05
C ALA A 91 6.96 10.69 12.68
N ASP A 92 8.18 10.72 13.21
CA ASP A 92 9.15 11.80 13.02
C ASP A 92 10.29 11.42 12.06
N ARG A 93 10.15 10.32 11.33
CA ARG A 93 11.20 9.81 10.43
C ARG A 93 10.65 9.45 9.07
N TRP A 94 11.51 9.55 8.08
CA TRP A 94 11.22 9.08 6.73
C TRP A 94 11.60 7.61 6.59
N GLN A 95 10.66 6.78 6.16
CA GLN A 95 10.94 5.42 5.70
C GLN A 95 11.28 5.43 4.22
N ARG A 96 12.42 4.83 3.89
CA ARG A 96 12.93 4.71 2.53
C ARG A 96 12.55 3.35 1.95
N HIS A 97 11.88 3.36 0.81
CA HIS A 97 11.49 2.18 0.05
C HIS A 97 12.10 2.22 -1.34
N HIS A 98 12.78 1.15 -1.75
CA HIS A 98 13.42 1.05 -3.06
C HIS A 98 13.59 -0.42 -3.44
N SER A 99 13.65 -0.70 -4.74
CA SER A 99 13.96 -2.04 -5.24
C SER A 99 14.62 -1.94 -6.61
N GLY A 100 15.82 -2.50 -6.75
CA GLY A 100 16.61 -2.38 -7.97
C GLY A 100 17.17 -0.97 -8.19
N GLY A 101 18.34 -0.89 -8.84
CA GLY A 101 19.07 0.38 -9.01
C GLY A 101 19.71 0.89 -7.71
N LEU A 102 20.47 1.99 -7.81
CA LEU A 102 21.05 2.67 -6.65
C LEU A 102 19.97 3.53 -5.96
N PRO A 103 19.80 3.43 -4.63
CA PRO A 103 18.84 4.23 -3.90
C PRO A 103 19.17 5.73 -4.05
N ILE A 104 18.13 6.55 -4.09
CA ILE A 104 18.27 7.99 -4.16
C ILE A 104 18.43 8.53 -2.74
N GLU A 105 19.51 9.29 -2.51
CA GLU A 105 19.80 9.91 -1.23
C GLU A 105 19.42 11.39 -1.22
N ILE A 106 18.44 11.73 -0.38
CA ILE A 106 17.94 13.10 -0.20
C ILE A 106 17.94 13.42 1.29
N GLU A 107 18.40 14.62 1.65
CA GLU A 107 18.33 15.11 3.02
C GLU A 107 16.87 15.21 3.50
N HIS A 108 16.61 14.80 4.74
CA HIS A 108 15.25 14.83 5.31
C HIS A 108 14.66 16.25 5.30
N ALA A 109 15.46 17.31 5.52
CA ALA A 109 14.98 18.69 5.47
C ALA A 109 14.47 19.12 4.07
N VAL A 110 14.92 18.46 3.00
CA VAL A 110 14.40 18.68 1.64
C VAL A 110 13.06 17.94 1.48
N LEU A 111 12.94 16.72 2.01
CA LEU A 111 11.69 15.95 2.02
C LEU A 111 10.61 16.67 2.84
N ASP A 112 10.94 17.19 4.02
CA ASP A 112 9.99 17.90 4.89
C ASP A 112 9.43 19.15 4.19
N ARG A 113 10.31 19.93 3.51
CA ARG A 113 9.88 21.09 2.72
C ARG A 113 9.00 20.68 1.54
N ALA A 114 9.42 19.68 0.77
CA ALA A 114 8.64 19.18 -0.36
C ALA A 114 7.26 18.67 0.08
N GLN A 115 7.17 17.99 1.22
CA GLN A 115 5.93 17.50 1.80
C GLN A 115 5.04 18.67 2.27
N SER A 116 5.60 19.66 2.96
CA SER A 116 4.87 20.86 3.42
C SER A 116 4.32 21.68 2.25
N ASP A 117 5.15 21.94 1.24
CA ASP A 117 4.75 22.63 0.01
C ASP A 117 3.65 21.86 -0.72
N ALA A 118 3.73 20.53 -0.73
CA ALA A 118 2.71 19.67 -1.31
C ALA A 118 1.39 19.70 -0.55
N VAL A 119 1.37 19.95 0.76
CA VAL A 119 0.12 20.17 1.51
C VAL A 119 -0.50 21.50 1.11
N ALA A 120 0.31 22.54 0.94
CA ALA A 120 -0.16 23.90 0.65
C ALA A 120 -0.64 24.09 -0.80
N ARG A 121 -0.17 23.27 -1.76
CA ARG A 121 -0.42 23.47 -3.21
C ARG A 121 -1.10 22.25 -3.82
N ILE A 122 -2.38 22.39 -4.19
CA ILE A 122 -3.20 21.33 -4.81
C ILE A 122 -3.95 21.92 -6.01
N GLU A 123 -3.20 22.42 -6.98
CA GLU A 123 -3.74 22.93 -8.23
C GLU A 123 -3.37 21.98 -9.37
N PHE A 124 -4.33 21.67 -10.23
CA PHE A 124 -4.09 20.86 -11.42
C PHE A 124 -3.81 21.79 -12.62
N ASP A 125 -2.63 21.64 -13.23
CA ASP A 125 -2.27 22.35 -14.45
C ASP A 125 -2.65 21.50 -15.67
N ALA A 126 -3.71 21.90 -16.38
CA ALA A 126 -4.20 21.19 -17.55
C ALA A 126 -3.18 21.15 -18.72
N SER A 127 -2.31 22.15 -18.82
CA SER A 127 -1.30 22.22 -19.88
C SER A 127 -0.18 21.21 -19.62
N LYS A 128 0.25 21.11 -18.36
CA LYS A 128 1.26 20.14 -17.91
C LYS A 128 0.68 18.75 -17.62
N ARG A 129 -0.64 18.65 -17.56
CA ARG A 129 -1.40 17.45 -17.16
C ARG A 129 -0.89 16.88 -15.83
N ALA A 130 -0.59 17.76 -14.87
CA ALA A 130 0.03 17.38 -13.59
C ALA A 130 -0.43 18.28 -12.44
N TYR A 131 -0.47 17.74 -11.22
CA TYR A 131 -0.68 18.51 -10.01
C TYR A 131 0.56 19.31 -9.60
N ALA A 132 0.33 20.43 -8.91
CA ALA A 132 1.38 21.22 -8.28
C ALA A 132 2.09 20.47 -7.13
N GLY A 133 3.30 20.94 -6.79
CA GLY A 133 4.14 20.39 -5.72
C GLY A 133 5.29 19.51 -6.19
N HIS A 134 5.42 19.30 -7.51
CA HIS A 134 6.63 18.67 -8.08
C HIS A 134 7.81 19.62 -7.87
N THR A 135 8.89 19.12 -7.27
CA THR A 135 10.12 19.90 -7.04
C THR A 135 11.35 19.14 -7.53
N VAL A 136 12.44 19.87 -7.76
CA VAL A 136 13.73 19.28 -8.13
C VAL A 136 14.67 19.43 -6.95
N ALA A 137 15.20 18.31 -6.49
CA ALA A 137 16.28 18.25 -5.54
C ALA A 137 17.59 17.84 -6.23
N ARG A 138 18.70 17.94 -5.52
CA ARG A 138 19.99 17.38 -5.94
C ARG A 138 20.47 16.40 -4.88
N GLU A 139 20.97 15.26 -5.34
CA GLU A 139 21.73 14.36 -4.47
C GLU A 139 23.04 15.01 -4.03
N PRO A 140 23.71 14.50 -2.97
CA PRO A 140 25.07 14.91 -2.61
C PRO A 140 26.08 14.80 -3.75
N THR A 141 25.84 13.88 -4.69
CA THR A 141 26.63 13.67 -5.92
C THR A 141 26.40 14.76 -6.98
N GLY A 142 25.45 15.66 -6.77
CA GLY A 142 25.05 16.72 -7.72
C GLY A 142 23.99 16.30 -8.74
N THR A 143 23.62 15.02 -8.78
CA THR A 143 22.64 14.49 -9.75
C THR A 143 21.23 15.04 -9.47
N PRO A 144 20.51 15.58 -10.47
CA PRO A 144 19.16 16.09 -10.28
C PRO A 144 18.15 14.95 -10.06
N VAL A 145 17.22 15.18 -9.14
CA VAL A 145 16.18 14.22 -8.76
C VAL A 145 14.84 14.94 -8.73
N TRP A 146 13.84 14.35 -9.36
CA TRP A 146 12.47 14.82 -9.27
C TRP A 146 11.80 14.28 -8.02
N LEU A 147 11.26 15.17 -7.19
CA LEU A 147 10.42 14.84 -6.04
C LEU A 147 8.96 15.10 -6.41
N VAL A 148 8.16 14.04 -6.37
CA VAL A 148 6.76 14.06 -6.79
C VAL A 148 5.89 13.64 -5.61
N PRO A 149 4.95 14.48 -5.14
CA PRO A 149 4.09 14.11 -4.01
C PRO A 149 3.18 12.93 -4.34
N LEU A 150 3.16 11.93 -3.46
CA LEU A 150 2.22 10.81 -3.50
C LEU A 150 0.93 11.25 -2.83
N ARG A 151 -0.17 11.40 -3.60
CA ARG A 151 -1.43 11.96 -3.07
C ARG A 151 -2.52 10.91 -3.00
N LEU A 152 -3.22 10.92 -1.87
CA LEU A 152 -4.50 10.24 -1.70
C LEU A 152 -5.57 11.30 -1.42
N GLY A 153 -6.41 11.58 -2.42
CA GLY A 153 -7.27 12.76 -2.38
C GLY A 153 -6.46 14.05 -2.30
N THR A 154 -6.71 14.87 -1.27
CA THR A 154 -6.00 16.14 -1.04
C THR A 154 -4.76 16.02 -0.16
N ARG A 155 -4.53 14.86 0.48
CA ARG A 155 -3.42 14.69 1.42
C ARG A 155 -2.22 14.03 0.74
N PRO A 156 -1.01 14.64 0.79
CA PRO A 156 0.20 13.91 0.44
C PRO A 156 0.51 12.87 1.51
N ILE A 157 0.63 11.61 1.11
CA ILE A 157 0.99 10.48 1.97
C ILE A 157 2.48 10.13 1.89
N GLY A 158 3.24 10.78 1.00
CA GLY A 158 4.68 10.58 0.86
C GLY A 158 5.24 11.26 -0.38
N ILE A 159 6.48 10.94 -0.73
CA ILE A 159 7.21 11.51 -1.86
C ILE A 159 7.81 10.39 -2.71
N LEU A 160 7.59 10.46 -4.02
CA LEU A 160 8.25 9.64 -5.02
C LEU A 160 9.45 10.41 -5.58
N ALA A 161 10.64 9.88 -5.37
CA ALA A 161 11.88 10.39 -5.93
C ALA A 161 12.23 9.60 -7.21
N LEU A 162 12.47 10.33 -8.31
CA LEU A 162 12.79 9.76 -9.62
C LEU A 162 14.10 10.36 -10.14
N ARG A 163 15.03 9.50 -10.54
CA ARG A 163 16.29 9.87 -11.19
C ARG A 163 16.35 9.27 -12.59
N GLY A 164 16.68 10.09 -13.58
CA GLY A 164 16.80 9.67 -14.98
C GLY A 164 16.28 10.74 -15.94
N ASP A 165 16.16 10.35 -17.22
CA ASP A 165 15.69 11.21 -18.30
C ASP A 165 14.36 11.91 -17.96
N SER A 166 14.17 13.10 -18.55
CA SER A 166 13.03 13.96 -18.27
C SER A 166 11.72 13.32 -18.74
N LEU A 167 11.11 12.49 -17.90
CA LEU A 167 9.70 12.12 -18.00
C LEU A 167 8.85 13.38 -18.10
N GLU A 168 7.80 13.38 -18.92
CA GLU A 168 6.85 14.49 -18.94
C GLU A 168 6.22 14.68 -17.54
N PRO A 169 5.87 15.92 -17.15
CA PRO A 169 5.25 16.19 -15.85
C PRO A 169 4.01 15.31 -15.59
N GLY A 170 3.16 15.13 -16.60
CA GLY A 170 1.97 14.28 -16.49
C GLY A 170 2.28 12.79 -16.29
N ALA A 171 3.36 12.28 -16.88
CA ALA A 171 3.79 10.90 -16.65
C ALA A 171 4.27 10.69 -15.21
N ARG A 172 5.01 11.67 -14.65
CA ARG A 172 5.44 11.63 -13.24
C ARG A 172 4.26 11.68 -12.28
N ASP A 173 3.27 12.51 -12.59
CA ASP A 173 2.04 12.65 -11.80
C ASP A 173 1.20 11.37 -11.84
N ALA A 174 1.07 10.75 -13.03
CA ALA A 174 0.40 9.46 -13.18
C ALA A 174 1.11 8.34 -12.41
N LEU A 175 2.45 8.29 -12.46
CA LEU A 175 3.26 7.37 -11.65
C LEU A 175 3.02 7.57 -10.15
N ALA A 176 3.01 8.82 -9.69
CA ALA A 176 2.75 9.15 -8.29
C ALA A 176 1.34 8.74 -7.87
N GLY A 177 0.31 8.95 -8.71
CA GLY A 177 -1.06 8.53 -8.45
C GLY A 177 -1.20 7.01 -8.33
N VAL A 178 -0.66 6.27 -9.30
CA VAL A 178 -0.67 4.79 -9.28
C VAL A 178 0.09 4.25 -8.06
N THR A 179 1.23 4.87 -7.73
CA THR A 179 2.02 4.51 -6.55
C THR A 179 1.28 4.78 -5.24
N ALA A 180 0.60 5.92 -5.12
CA ALA A 180 -0.19 6.24 -3.93
C ALA A 180 -1.32 5.24 -3.71
N ILE A 181 -2.03 4.85 -4.78
CA ILE A 181 -3.07 3.81 -4.74
C ILE A 181 -2.49 2.46 -4.32
N ALA A 182 -1.31 2.10 -4.84
CA ALA A 182 -0.63 0.85 -4.48
C ALA A 182 -0.29 0.78 -2.99
N ILE A 183 0.22 1.89 -2.44
CA ILE A 183 0.60 2.00 -1.02
C ILE A 183 -0.62 1.92 -0.12
N GLU A 184 -1.70 2.63 -0.45
CA GLU A 184 -2.96 2.56 0.29
C GLU A 184 -3.53 1.15 0.30
N ARG A 185 -3.54 0.49 -0.87
CA ARG A 185 -3.98 -0.91 -0.97
C ARG A 185 -3.13 -1.83 -0.09
N ALA A 186 -1.80 -1.68 -0.11
CA ALA A 186 -0.92 -2.47 0.73
C ALA A 186 -1.23 -2.25 2.22
N HIS A 187 -1.46 -1.01 2.64
CA HIS A 187 -1.82 -0.69 4.02
C HIS A 187 -3.14 -1.37 4.43
N LEU A 188 -4.20 -1.20 3.64
CA LEU A 188 -5.52 -1.82 3.89
C LEU A 188 -5.47 -3.35 3.94
N LEU A 189 -4.63 -3.98 3.11
CA LEU A 189 -4.45 -5.43 3.13
C LEU A 189 -3.76 -5.92 4.40
N GLU A 190 -2.77 -5.19 4.92
CA GLU A 190 -2.10 -5.56 6.17
C GLU A 190 -3.04 -5.39 7.37
N GLU A 191 -3.81 -4.30 7.42
CA GLU A 191 -4.81 -4.08 8.47
C GLU A 191 -5.88 -5.17 8.48
N ARG A 192 -6.39 -5.56 7.30
CA ARG A 192 -7.35 -6.67 7.18
C ARG A 192 -6.75 -7.98 7.67
N LYS A 193 -5.50 -8.26 7.31
CA LYS A 193 -4.79 -9.47 7.73
C LYS A 193 -4.62 -9.51 9.25
N GLU A 194 -4.22 -8.40 9.88
CA GLU A 194 -4.08 -8.32 11.34
C GLU A 194 -5.44 -8.49 12.04
N SER A 195 -6.49 -7.83 11.55
CA SER A 195 -7.84 -7.96 12.07
C SER A 195 -8.36 -9.39 11.96
N GLU A 196 -8.11 -10.05 10.82
CA GLU A 196 -8.51 -11.44 10.61
C GLU A 196 -7.79 -12.41 11.53
N LEU A 197 -6.48 -12.20 11.77
CA LEU A 197 -5.72 -12.99 12.74
C LEU A 197 -6.30 -12.86 14.16
N VAL A 198 -6.63 -11.64 14.58
CA VAL A 198 -7.26 -11.40 15.90
C VAL A 198 -8.63 -12.06 15.98
N ARG A 199 -9.46 -11.93 14.93
CA ARG A 199 -10.79 -12.54 14.86
C ARG A 199 -10.73 -14.06 14.94
N ARG A 200 -9.86 -14.70 14.14
CA ARG A 200 -9.68 -16.16 14.16
C ARG A 200 -9.22 -16.64 15.53
N GLY A 201 -8.32 -15.91 16.19
CA GLY A 201 -7.91 -16.23 17.56
C GLY A 201 -9.07 -16.19 18.56
N ALA A 202 -9.94 -15.17 18.48
CA ALA A 202 -11.12 -15.05 19.33
C ALA A 202 -12.17 -16.14 19.06
N GLU A 203 -12.38 -16.50 17.79
CA GLU A 203 -13.28 -17.59 17.38
C GLU A 203 -12.79 -18.95 17.89
N LEU A 204 -11.50 -19.25 17.71
CA LEU A 204 -10.88 -20.47 18.24
C LEU A 204 -11.01 -20.55 19.77
N LYS A 205 -10.71 -19.47 20.48
CA LYS A 205 -10.87 -19.40 21.93
C LYS A 205 -12.33 -19.65 22.36
N SER A 206 -13.29 -19.06 21.67
CA SER A 206 -14.72 -19.20 21.99
C SER A 206 -15.21 -20.62 21.72
N ALA A 207 -14.83 -21.21 20.58
CA ALA A 207 -15.16 -22.59 20.24
C ALA A 207 -14.56 -23.58 21.26
N LEU A 208 -13.31 -23.37 21.67
CA LEU A 208 -12.64 -24.18 22.68
C LEU A 208 -13.36 -24.06 24.04
N LEU A 209 -13.68 -22.85 24.50
CA LEU A 209 -14.42 -22.66 25.75
C LEU A 209 -15.82 -23.31 25.70
N ALA A 210 -16.51 -23.25 24.57
CA ALA A 210 -17.81 -23.89 24.39
C ALA A 210 -17.71 -25.42 24.45
N ALA A 211 -16.73 -26.01 23.77
CA ALA A 211 -16.47 -27.45 23.80
C ALA A 211 -16.11 -27.92 25.22
N LEU A 212 -15.20 -27.21 25.90
CA LEU A 212 -14.83 -27.49 27.28
C LEU A 212 -16.02 -27.39 28.24
N GLY A 213 -16.87 -26.37 28.08
CA GLY A 213 -18.06 -26.20 28.90
C GLY A 213 -19.03 -27.38 28.75
N HIS A 214 -19.23 -27.87 27.54
CA HIS A 214 -20.07 -29.04 27.27
C HIS A 214 -19.48 -30.32 27.89
N ASP A 215 -18.19 -30.56 27.67
CA ASP A 215 -17.52 -31.80 28.09
C ASP A 215 -17.28 -31.87 29.59
N LEU A 216 -17.22 -30.73 30.28
CA LEU A 216 -17.22 -30.66 31.75
C LEU A 216 -18.61 -30.77 32.35
N LYS A 217 -19.64 -30.22 31.71
CA LYS A 217 -21.01 -30.20 32.26
C LYS A 217 -21.59 -31.60 32.41
N THR A 218 -21.33 -32.49 31.45
CA THR A 218 -21.83 -33.88 31.47
C THR A 218 -21.35 -34.68 32.70
N PRO A 219 -20.03 -34.85 32.93
CA PRO A 219 -19.53 -35.56 34.11
C PRO A 219 -19.85 -34.83 35.41
N LEU A 220 -19.86 -33.49 35.43
CA LEU A 220 -20.22 -32.72 36.62
C LEU A 220 -21.68 -32.99 37.03
N THR A 221 -22.60 -33.02 36.07
CA THR A 221 -24.01 -33.35 36.32
C THR A 221 -24.15 -34.76 36.89
N ALA A 222 -23.42 -35.74 36.33
CA ALA A 222 -23.42 -37.11 36.81
C ALA A 222 -22.86 -37.22 38.25
N VAL A 223 -21.77 -36.53 38.56
CA VAL A 223 -21.21 -36.47 39.93
C VAL A 223 -22.20 -35.84 40.89
N THR A 224 -22.84 -34.72 40.53
CA THR A 224 -23.83 -34.05 41.38
C THR A 224 -25.01 -34.97 41.69
N VAL A 225 -25.61 -35.58 40.67
CA VAL A 225 -26.76 -36.48 40.85
C VAL A 225 -26.38 -37.71 41.69
N ALA A 226 -25.24 -38.32 41.42
CA ALA A 226 -24.79 -39.49 42.18
C ALA A 226 -24.46 -39.13 43.64
N ALA A 227 -23.85 -37.97 43.88
CA ALA A 227 -23.58 -37.47 45.24
C ALA A 227 -24.87 -37.15 46.00
N GLU A 228 -25.89 -36.59 45.36
CA GLU A 228 -27.22 -36.38 45.94
C GLU A 228 -27.87 -37.72 46.32
N ASN A 229 -27.83 -38.71 45.43
CA ASN A 229 -28.37 -40.05 45.69
C ASN A 229 -27.70 -40.75 46.88
N LEU A 230 -26.40 -40.55 47.11
CA LEU A 230 -25.68 -41.09 48.27
C LEU A 230 -26.25 -40.61 49.61
N THR A 231 -26.89 -39.44 49.64
CA THR A 231 -27.53 -38.88 50.85
C THR A 231 -28.97 -39.37 51.04
N ALA A 232 -29.53 -40.10 50.07
CA ALA A 232 -30.91 -40.52 50.09
C ALA A 232 -31.13 -41.75 50.99
N THR A 233 -32.18 -41.71 51.80
CA THR A 233 -32.51 -42.77 52.77
C THR A 233 -33.13 -44.02 52.16
N TRP A 234 -33.51 -43.98 50.88
CA TRP A 234 -34.16 -45.09 50.16
C TRP A 234 -33.18 -46.00 49.41
N LEU A 235 -31.88 -45.67 49.36
CA LEU A 235 -30.84 -46.52 48.78
C LEU A 235 -30.36 -47.56 49.80
N ASP A 236 -30.29 -48.80 49.36
CA ASP A 236 -29.59 -49.88 50.05
C ASP A 236 -28.06 -49.75 49.89
N GLU A 237 -27.30 -50.59 50.58
CA GLU A 237 -25.83 -50.50 50.59
C GLU A 237 -25.21 -50.77 49.22
N ASP A 238 -25.82 -51.64 48.41
CA ASP A 238 -25.34 -51.94 47.06
C ASP A 238 -25.63 -50.77 46.08
N GLY A 239 -26.82 -50.16 46.14
CA GLY A 239 -27.10 -48.93 45.40
C GLY A 239 -26.18 -47.78 45.82
N ARG A 240 -25.84 -47.68 47.12
CA ARG A 240 -24.91 -46.65 47.63
C ARG A 240 -23.49 -46.86 47.09
N ARG A 241 -23.04 -48.11 46.96
CA ARG A 241 -21.75 -48.45 46.31
C ARG A 241 -21.76 -48.10 44.83
N GLU A 242 -22.84 -48.37 44.10
CA GLU A 242 -22.97 -48.03 42.68
C GLU A 242 -22.85 -46.52 42.45
N GLN A 243 -23.57 -45.70 43.24
CA GLN A 243 -23.45 -44.25 43.14
C GLN A 243 -22.04 -43.74 43.48
N ALA A 244 -21.37 -44.34 44.47
CA ALA A 244 -19.99 -43.99 44.81
C ALA A 244 -19.00 -44.32 43.67
N GLU A 245 -19.22 -45.41 42.94
CA GLU A 245 -18.40 -45.76 41.76
C GLU A 245 -18.65 -44.81 40.57
N ILE A 246 -19.88 -44.35 40.36
CA ILE A 246 -20.19 -43.29 39.37
C ILE A 246 -19.40 -42.02 39.69
N VAL A 247 -19.43 -41.56 40.95
CA VAL A 247 -18.67 -40.39 41.40
C VAL A 247 -17.16 -40.57 41.16
N ARG A 248 -16.59 -41.71 41.56
CA ARG A 248 -15.16 -42.01 41.35
C ARG A 248 -14.79 -41.99 39.87
N THR A 249 -15.59 -42.63 39.02
CA THR A 249 -15.32 -42.76 37.59
C THR A 249 -15.34 -41.41 36.90
N GLU A 250 -16.36 -40.59 37.17
CA GLU A 250 -16.51 -39.27 36.54
C GLU A 250 -15.49 -38.25 37.08
N LEU A 251 -15.09 -38.32 38.36
CA LEU A 251 -13.98 -37.51 38.88
C LEU A 251 -12.64 -37.89 38.22
N ALA A 252 -12.38 -39.19 38.03
CA ALA A 252 -11.19 -39.66 37.32
C ALA A 252 -11.20 -39.24 35.84
N ARG A 253 -12.37 -39.13 35.22
CA ARG A 253 -12.55 -38.62 33.86
C ARG A 253 -12.31 -37.11 33.79
N LEU A 254 -12.90 -36.33 34.69
CA LEU A 254 -12.68 -34.88 34.82
C LEU A 254 -11.20 -34.55 35.02
N ASN A 255 -10.50 -35.29 35.88
CA ASN A 255 -9.09 -35.07 36.14
C ASN A 255 -8.23 -35.35 34.90
N ARG A 256 -8.53 -36.40 34.13
CA ARG A 256 -7.87 -36.68 32.84
C ARG A 256 -8.10 -35.54 31.84
N LEU A 257 -9.35 -35.11 31.66
CA LEU A 257 -9.71 -34.02 30.76
C LEU A 257 -9.00 -32.70 31.14
N PHE A 258 -8.85 -32.41 32.44
CA PHE A 258 -8.10 -31.25 32.89
C PHE A 258 -6.60 -31.35 32.59
N GLN A 259 -5.98 -32.51 32.78
CA GLN A 259 -4.57 -32.73 32.45
C GLN A 259 -4.32 -32.56 30.94
N ASP A 260 -5.18 -33.14 30.09
CA ASP A 260 -5.09 -33.00 28.64
C ASP A 260 -5.12 -31.54 28.19
N ILE A 261 -5.93 -30.69 28.85
CA ILE A 261 -6.01 -29.24 28.57
C ILE A 261 -4.74 -28.52 29.01
N VAL A 262 -4.22 -28.81 30.21
CA VAL A 262 -2.99 -28.19 30.73
C VAL A 262 -1.79 -28.56 29.87
N ASP A 263 -1.72 -29.81 29.42
CA ASP A 263 -0.67 -30.29 28.52
C ASP A 263 -0.73 -29.59 27.15
N MET A 264 -1.93 -29.41 26.59
CA MET A 264 -2.10 -28.64 25.35
C MET A 264 -1.67 -27.17 25.51
N ALA A 265 -2.03 -26.53 26.63
CA ALA A 265 -1.68 -25.14 26.91
C ALA A 265 -0.17 -24.91 27.08
N ARG A 266 0.58 -25.92 27.57
CA ARG A 266 2.05 -25.89 27.67
C ARG A 266 2.76 -26.01 26.32
N VAL A 267 2.16 -26.69 25.35
CA VAL A 267 2.72 -26.82 23.99
C VAL A 267 2.63 -25.51 23.22
N GLU A 268 1.54 -24.75 23.38
CA GLU A 268 1.37 -23.45 22.70
C GLU A 268 2.40 -22.40 23.14
N THR A 269 2.74 -22.33 24.43
CA THR A 269 3.73 -21.36 24.93
C THR A 269 5.14 -21.64 24.41
N HIS A 270 5.55 -22.91 24.31
CA HIS A 270 6.86 -23.28 23.77
C HIS A 270 6.97 -23.13 22.25
N ALA A 271 5.86 -23.30 21.51
CA ALA A 271 5.82 -23.02 20.07
C ALA A 271 5.96 -21.51 19.77
N VAL A 272 5.38 -20.65 20.62
CA VAL A 272 5.44 -19.18 20.50
C VAL A 272 6.82 -18.62 20.86
N GLU A 273 7.53 -19.21 21.83
CA GLU A 273 8.92 -18.83 22.16
C GLU A 273 9.91 -19.17 21.05
N ARG A 274 9.74 -20.30 20.36
CA ARG A 274 10.61 -20.71 19.24
C ARG A 274 10.46 -19.79 18.03
N ASN A 275 9.25 -19.28 17.76
CA ASN A 275 9.00 -18.38 16.64
C ASN A 275 9.51 -16.94 16.90
N ARG A 276 9.54 -16.50 18.17
CA ARG A 276 10.09 -15.18 18.54
C ARG A 276 11.61 -15.08 18.31
N ASN A 277 12.36 -16.18 18.40
CA ASN A 277 13.79 -16.20 18.09
C ASN A 277 14.10 -16.23 16.57
N GLY A 278 13.10 -16.44 15.71
CA GLY A 278 13.27 -16.47 14.24
C GLY A 278 12.83 -15.20 13.50
N SER A 279 12.11 -14.28 14.15
CA SER A 279 11.55 -13.09 13.49
C SER A 279 11.86 -11.79 14.25
N SER A 280 13.13 -11.44 14.36
CA SER A 280 13.53 -10.06 14.71
C SER A 280 13.31 -9.15 13.50
N ARG A 281 12.32 -8.26 13.61
CA ARG A 281 11.90 -7.13 12.72
C ARG A 281 10.47 -7.28 12.18
N ARG A 282 9.46 -7.14 13.05
CA ARG A 282 8.11 -6.72 12.64
C ARG A 282 7.80 -5.36 13.25
N LYS A 283 7.64 -4.36 12.38
CA LYS A 283 7.14 -3.02 12.71
C LYS A 283 5.63 -3.13 12.93
N SER A 284 5.17 -2.89 14.15
CA SER A 284 3.74 -2.83 14.48
C SER A 284 3.24 -1.40 14.31
N TRP A 285 2.23 -1.22 13.46
CA TRP A 285 1.44 0.01 13.43
C TRP A 285 0.35 -0.11 14.49
N ARG A 286 0.11 0.93 15.31
CA ARG A 286 -1.03 1.00 16.23
C ARG A 286 -1.76 2.33 16.05
N PRO A 287 -3.09 2.34 15.93
CA PRO A 287 -3.88 3.57 15.95
C PRO A 287 -4.03 4.07 17.40
N ARG A 288 -3.81 5.38 17.62
CA ARG A 288 -3.98 6.04 18.93
C ARG A 288 -5.41 6.57 19.08
N ARG A 289 -6.09 6.20 20.18
CA ARG A 289 -7.36 6.80 20.63
C ARG A 289 -7.06 8.19 21.20
N ASP A 290 -7.73 9.21 20.69
CA ASP A 290 -7.65 10.59 21.19
C ASP A 290 -8.35 10.72 22.57
N ARG A 291 -7.64 11.30 23.54
CA ARG A 291 -8.15 11.78 24.82
C ARG A 291 -7.90 13.29 24.89
N SER A 292 -8.96 14.07 24.67
CA SER A 292 -9.30 15.36 25.29
C SER A 292 -8.27 16.50 25.25
N SER A 293 -8.68 17.69 24.76
CA SER A 293 -9.03 18.83 25.65
C SER A 293 -9.46 20.13 24.92
N ARG A 294 -10.59 20.68 25.41
CA ARG A 294 -10.98 22.10 25.58
C ARG A 294 -10.85 23.07 24.39
N CYS A 295 -11.98 23.34 23.72
CA CYS A 295 -12.29 24.67 23.19
C CYS A 295 -13.12 25.46 24.21
N SER A 296 -12.56 26.54 24.72
CA SER A 296 -13.29 27.59 25.44
C SER A 296 -14.22 28.34 24.47
N ARG A 297 -15.48 28.50 24.89
CA ARG A 297 -16.49 29.36 24.26
C ARG A 297 -16.11 30.82 24.48
N VAL A 298 -15.85 31.56 23.41
CA VAL A 298 -16.10 33.01 23.38
C VAL A 298 -17.23 33.22 22.38
N ILE A 299 -18.38 33.60 22.91
CA ILE A 299 -19.57 33.97 22.14
C ILE A 299 -19.48 35.47 21.88
N SER A 300 -19.38 35.87 20.62
CA SER A 300 -19.86 37.19 20.18
C SER A 300 -20.39 37.14 18.75
N SER A 301 -21.65 37.56 18.62
CA SER A 301 -22.31 38.15 17.44
C SER A 301 -22.28 37.41 16.10
N GLY A 302 -23.24 36.49 15.99
CA GLY A 302 -24.18 36.28 14.89
C GLY A 302 -23.79 36.66 13.46
N TRP A 303 -23.54 35.65 12.63
CA TRP A 303 -23.98 35.51 11.23
C TRP A 303 -24.06 34.01 10.90
N ARG A 304 -25.14 33.56 10.26
CA ARG A 304 -25.35 32.17 9.82
C ARG A 304 -24.59 31.93 8.50
N ALA A 305 -23.82 30.84 8.42
CA ALA A 305 -23.25 30.30 7.17
C ALA A 305 -23.29 28.75 7.21
N PRO A 306 -23.26 28.06 6.05
CA PRO A 306 -23.79 26.71 5.87
C PRO A 306 -22.84 25.59 6.29
N TRP A 307 -23.42 24.41 6.53
CA TRP A 307 -22.79 23.19 7.03
C TRP A 307 -21.52 22.79 6.26
N THR A 308 -20.38 22.82 6.95
CA THR A 308 -19.13 22.16 6.54
C THR A 308 -19.11 20.70 7.05
N PRO A 309 -18.66 19.72 6.26
CA PRO A 309 -18.47 18.35 6.74
C PRO A 309 -17.25 18.31 7.67
N CYS A 310 -17.42 17.73 8.86
CA CYS A 310 -16.32 17.48 9.80
C CYS A 310 -15.26 16.56 9.17
N SER A 311 -14.12 17.13 8.84
CA SER A 311 -12.89 16.42 8.48
C SER A 311 -12.31 15.74 9.72
N PHE A 312 -12.27 14.40 9.73
CA PHE A 312 -11.48 13.61 10.68
C PHE A 312 -9.99 13.87 10.42
N GLY A 313 -9.38 14.71 11.25
CA GLY A 313 -7.94 14.98 11.26
C GLY A 313 -7.17 13.89 12.01
N TRP A 314 -6.04 13.45 11.43
CA TRP A 314 -5.07 12.57 12.08
C TRP A 314 -3.75 13.34 12.24
N ILE A 315 -3.36 13.64 13.49
CA ILE A 315 -2.06 14.23 13.89
C ILE A 315 -1.51 13.40 15.06
N ARG A 316 -0.19 13.14 15.09
CA ARG A 316 0.53 12.26 16.04
C ARG A 316 1.37 13.15 16.99
N ASP A 317 1.35 12.86 18.30
CA ASP A 317 2.45 13.23 19.23
C ASP A 317 3.55 12.16 19.19
#